data_AF-A0A4S1WMN1-F1
#
_entry.id   AF-A0A4S1WMN1-F1
#
_cell.length_a   1.000
_cell.length_b   1.000
_cell.length_c   1.000
_cell.angle_alpha   90.00
_cell.angle_beta   90.00
_cell.angle_gamma   90.00
#
_symmetry.space_group_name_H-M   'P 1'
#
loop_
_entity.id
_entity.type
_entity.pdbx_description
1 polymer ?
#
loop_
_entity_poly.entity_id
_entity_poly.type
_entity_poly.pdbx_seq_one_letter_code
_entity_poly.pdbx_strand_id
1 'polypeptide(L)'
;MNLRDVSNASAINSAFTATLTLTVDDAEALWNAAAEKALQAGMALSDVLDTIGPREDPAIGDCLAMLLVPAGVAGCALDDFAVDATPIATAEIIPMPLTRAASR
;
A
#
# COMPACT_ATOMS: atom_id res chain seq x y z
N MET A 1 -42.84 -0.28 31.13
CA MET A 1 -42.96 0.13 29.72
C MET A 1 -41.57 0.45 29.20
N ASN A 2 -41.13 -0.26 28.16
CA ASN A 2 -39.83 -0.13 27.52
C ASN A 2 -39.61 1.25 26.87
N LEU A 3 -38.36 1.71 26.88
CA LEU A 3 -37.74 2.31 25.70
C LEU A 3 -36.20 2.14 25.78
N ARG A 4 -35.75 0.89 25.62
CA ARG A 4 -34.34 0.59 25.27
C ARG A 4 -34.16 0.83 23.76
N ASP A 5 -34.34 2.06 23.32
CA ASP A 5 -34.30 2.42 21.90
C ASP A 5 -33.64 3.80 21.73
N VAL A 6 -32.34 3.87 21.99
CA VAL A 6 -31.47 4.92 21.42
C VAL A 6 -30.00 4.50 21.30
N SER A 7 -29.64 3.26 21.65
CA SER A 7 -28.26 2.77 21.56
C SER A 7 -27.71 2.61 20.13
N ASN A 8 -28.40 3.11 19.10
CA ASN A 8 -28.01 2.93 17.69
C ASN A 8 -27.66 4.24 16.95
N ALA A 9 -27.64 5.38 17.63
CA ALA A 9 -27.11 6.61 17.03
C ALA A 9 -25.70 6.84 17.56
N SER A 10 -24.67 6.55 16.75
CA SER A 10 -23.36 7.25 16.70
C SER A 10 -22.25 6.52 15.92
N ALA A 11 -22.52 5.51 15.10
CA ALA A 11 -21.47 4.95 14.21
C ALA A 11 -21.07 5.92 13.06
N ILE A 12 -21.85 6.98 12.85
CA ILE A 12 -21.68 7.98 11.77
C ILE A 12 -20.47 8.91 11.97
N ASN A 13 -19.86 8.93 13.18
CA ASN A 13 -18.68 9.74 13.51
C ASN A 13 -17.47 8.87 13.92
N SER A 14 -17.49 7.57 13.56
CA SER A 14 -16.38 6.67 13.87
C SER A 14 -15.38 6.67 12.72
N ALA A 15 -14.11 6.91 13.04
CA ALA A 15 -13.02 6.71 12.10
C ALA A 15 -12.69 5.21 12.00
N PHE A 16 -12.58 4.69 10.79
CA PHE A 16 -12.19 3.32 10.51
C PHE A 16 -10.93 3.33 9.65
N THR A 17 -9.92 2.56 10.05
CA THR A 17 -8.67 2.40 9.29
C THR A 17 -8.62 1.00 8.69
N ALA A 18 -8.41 0.91 7.38
CA ALA A 18 -8.14 -0.34 6.69
C ALA A 18 -6.67 -0.35 6.23
N THR A 19 -5.92 -1.37 6.61
CA THR A 19 -4.51 -1.55 6.21
C THR A 19 -4.42 -2.66 5.18
N LEU A 20 -3.77 -2.37 4.05
CA LEU A 20 -3.50 -3.32 2.98
C LEU A 20 -1.98 -3.49 2.83
N THR A 21 -1.51 -4.73 2.81
CA THR A 21 -0.10 -5.07 2.54
C THR A 21 0.01 -5.73 1.18
N LEU A 22 0.92 -5.24 0.35
CA LEU A 22 1.15 -5.73 -1.01
C LEU A 22 2.63 -6.05 -1.19
N THR A 23 2.90 -7.11 -1.94
CA THR A 23 4.23 -7.45 -2.43
C THR A 23 4.27 -7.10 -3.91
N VAL A 24 5.32 -6.41 -4.35
CA VAL A 24 5.53 -6.12 -5.77
C VAL A 24 6.40 -7.21 -6.37
N ASP A 25 5.80 -8.08 -7.18
CA ASP A 25 6.51 -9.17 -7.87
C ASP A 25 7.09 -8.73 -9.22
N ASP A 26 6.48 -7.73 -9.86
CA ASP A 26 6.87 -7.20 -11.18
C ASP A 26 6.76 -5.68 -11.20
N ALA A 27 7.92 -5.01 -11.13
CA ALA A 27 8.02 -3.57 -11.13
C ALA A 27 7.63 -2.94 -12.48
N GLU A 28 7.87 -3.64 -13.59
CA GLU A 28 7.59 -3.12 -14.93
C GLU A 28 6.08 -3.16 -15.20
N ALA A 29 5.41 -4.26 -14.85
CA ALA A 29 3.95 -4.35 -14.91
C ALA A 29 3.27 -3.29 -14.03
N LEU A 30 3.79 -3.07 -12.82
CA LEU A 30 3.31 -2.03 -11.91
C LEU A 30 3.44 -0.63 -12.53
N TRP A 31 4.62 -0.30 -13.08
CA TRP A 31 4.87 0.99 -13.71
C TRP A 31 3.93 1.23 -14.90
N ASN A 32 3.74 0.22 -15.76
CA ASN A 32 2.83 0.34 -16.91
C ASN A 32 1.40 0.65 -16.48
N ALA A 33 0.90 -0.04 -15.45
CA ALA A 33 -0.44 0.20 -14.94
C ALA A 33 -0.57 1.61 -14.34
N ALA A 34 0.43 2.07 -13.60
CA ALA A 34 0.44 3.42 -13.02
C ALA A 34 0.47 4.51 -14.11
N ALA A 35 1.35 4.34 -15.11
CA ALA A 35 1.46 5.25 -16.25
C ALA A 35 0.16 5.30 -17.06
N GLU A 36 -0.45 4.15 -17.35
CA GLU A 36 -1.72 4.08 -18.07
C GLU A 36 -2.82 4.84 -17.32
N LYS A 37 -2.95 4.62 -16.00
CA LYS A 37 -3.93 5.33 -15.17
C LYS A 37 -3.70 6.84 -15.18
N ALA A 38 -2.46 7.30 -15.08
CA ALA A 38 -2.12 8.71 -15.10
C ALA A 38 -2.40 9.37 -16.47
N LEU A 39 -2.07 8.69 -17.56
CA LEU A 39 -2.37 9.15 -18.92
C LEU A 39 -3.89 9.21 -19.17
N GLN A 40 -4.65 8.22 -18.69
CA GLN A 40 -6.11 8.24 -18.75
C GLN A 40 -6.72 9.39 -17.93
N ALA A 41 -6.06 9.81 -16.86
CA ALA A 41 -6.42 11.00 -16.08
C ALA A 41 -6.05 12.32 -16.78
N GLY A 42 -5.42 12.26 -17.96
CA GLY A 42 -5.06 13.43 -18.77
C GLY A 42 -3.69 14.04 -18.44
N MET A 43 -2.87 13.35 -17.65
CA MET A 43 -1.51 13.78 -17.33
C MET A 43 -0.60 13.64 -18.57
N ALA A 44 0.33 14.57 -18.79
CA ALA A 44 1.30 14.43 -19.86
C ALA A 44 2.36 13.38 -19.51
N LEU A 45 2.91 12.69 -20.51
CA LEU A 45 3.92 11.66 -20.28
C LEU A 45 5.16 12.17 -19.53
N SER A 46 5.56 13.42 -19.75
CA SER A 46 6.65 14.06 -18.98
C SER A 46 6.34 14.12 -17.50
N ASP A 47 5.13 14.54 -17.15
CA ASP A 47 4.70 14.69 -15.75
C ASP A 47 4.55 13.31 -15.08
N VAL A 48 4.12 12.29 -15.85
CA VAL A 48 4.12 10.90 -15.38
C VAL A 48 5.53 10.47 -15.03
N LEU A 49 6.51 10.67 -15.92
CA LEU A 49 7.90 10.29 -15.68
C LEU A 49 8.51 11.05 -14.48
N ASP A 50 8.16 12.32 -14.30
CA ASP A 50 8.60 13.12 -13.15
C ASP A 50 7.95 12.63 -11.83
N THR A 51 6.75 12.03 -11.90
CA THR A 51 6.01 11.57 -10.71
C THR A 51 6.39 10.15 -10.30
N ILE A 52 6.40 9.20 -11.24
CA ILE A 52 6.60 7.76 -10.94
C ILE A 52 7.96 7.23 -11.40
N GLY A 53 8.86 8.13 -11.84
CA GLY A 53 10.18 7.78 -12.33
C GLY A 53 10.18 7.12 -13.72
N PRO A 54 11.39 6.90 -14.29
CA PRO A 54 11.55 6.19 -15.54
C PRO A 54 11.19 4.70 -15.39
N ARG A 55 10.86 4.03 -16.51
CA ARG A 55 10.49 2.61 -16.50
C ARG A 55 11.62 1.71 -16.01
N GLU A 56 12.86 2.09 -16.26
CA GLU A 56 14.07 1.35 -15.89
C GLU A 56 14.41 1.46 -14.38
N ASP A 57 13.92 2.52 -13.72
CA ASP A 57 14.10 2.76 -12.29
C ASP A 57 12.81 3.35 -11.70
N PRO A 58 11.75 2.53 -11.60
CA PRO A 58 10.42 3.01 -11.23
C PRO A 58 10.36 3.38 -9.75
N ALA A 59 9.76 4.52 -9.45
CA ALA A 59 9.47 4.93 -8.07
C ALA A 59 8.27 4.12 -7.55
N ILE A 60 8.54 2.93 -6.99
CA ILE A 60 7.52 1.94 -6.59
C ILE A 60 6.47 2.53 -5.65
N GLY A 61 6.88 3.36 -4.69
CA GLY A 61 5.96 4.02 -3.76
C GLY A 61 4.95 4.91 -4.50
N ASP A 62 5.42 5.73 -5.43
CA ASP A 62 4.59 6.63 -6.23
C ASP A 62 3.71 5.88 -7.24
N CYS A 63 4.22 4.79 -7.84
CA CYS A 63 3.43 3.89 -8.68
C CYS A 63 2.24 3.31 -7.89
N LEU A 64 2.51 2.79 -6.68
CA LEU A 64 1.47 2.25 -5.80
C LEU A 64 0.51 3.34 -5.35
N ALA A 65 1.00 4.52 -4.97
CA ALA A 65 0.16 5.65 -4.59
C ALA A 65 -0.82 5.98 -5.73
N MET A 66 -0.31 6.14 -6.97
CA MET A 66 -1.11 6.43 -8.15
C MET A 66 -2.21 5.39 -8.37
N LEU A 67 -1.90 4.10 -8.22
CA LEU A 67 -2.84 3.01 -8.45
C LEU A 67 -3.85 2.82 -7.32
N LEU A 68 -3.40 2.94 -6.07
CA LEU A 68 -4.17 2.60 -4.88
C LEU A 68 -5.02 3.75 -4.35
N VAL A 69 -4.88 4.98 -4.87
CA VAL A 69 -5.80 6.08 -4.49
C VAL A 69 -7.24 5.58 -4.63
N PRO A 70 -8.01 5.49 -3.52
CA PRO A 70 -9.37 4.98 -3.56
C PRO A 70 -10.25 5.92 -4.38
N ALA A 71 -11.14 5.37 -5.21
CA ALA A 71 -12.09 6.15 -6.02
C ALA A 71 -13.21 6.85 -5.19
N GLY A 72 -13.02 6.97 -3.87
CA GLY A 72 -14.05 7.38 -2.92
C GLY A 72 -15.02 6.23 -2.62
N VAL A 73 -15.32 6.01 -1.34
CA VAL A 73 -16.36 5.07 -0.92
C VAL A 73 -17.63 5.85 -0.64
N ALA A 74 -18.76 5.45 -1.24
CA ALA A 74 -20.02 6.16 -1.06
C ALA A 74 -20.40 6.25 0.43
N GLY A 75 -20.62 7.48 0.92
CA GLY A 75 -20.91 7.74 2.33
C GLY A 75 -19.68 7.85 3.24
N CYS A 76 -18.47 7.74 2.70
CA CYS A 76 -17.22 7.94 3.43
C CYS A 76 -16.46 9.15 2.89
N ALA A 77 -15.80 9.88 3.78
CA ALA A 77 -14.73 10.80 3.41
C ALA A 77 -13.39 10.06 3.53
N LEU A 78 -12.50 10.26 2.56
CA LEU A 78 -11.12 9.81 2.68
C LEU A 78 -10.36 10.86 3.52
N ASP A 79 -9.94 10.46 4.73
CA ASP A 79 -9.27 11.37 5.66
C ASP A 79 -7.75 11.35 5.45
N ASP A 80 -7.17 10.15 5.33
CA ASP A 80 -5.74 9.95 5.13
C ASP A 80 -5.46 8.79 4.16
N PHE A 81 -4.41 8.92 3.37
CA PHE A 81 -3.91 7.88 2.48
C PHE A 81 -2.39 7.95 2.43
N ALA A 82 -1.74 6.87 2.86
CA ALA A 82 -0.29 6.73 2.85
C ALA A 82 0.12 5.40 2.24
N VAL A 83 1.25 5.41 1.54
CA VAL A 83 1.93 4.21 1.03
C VAL A 83 3.32 4.19 1.65
N ASP A 84 3.54 3.25 2.55
CA ASP A 84 4.82 3.09 3.24
C ASP A 84 5.52 1.80 2.80
N ALA A 85 6.80 1.91 2.51
CA ALA A 85 7.65 0.75 2.29
C ALA A 85 8.04 0.15 3.64
N THR A 86 7.43 -0.97 4.01
CA THR A 86 7.93 -1.78 5.12
C THR A 86 9.09 -2.65 4.63
N PRO A 87 10.31 -2.50 5.18
CA PRO A 87 11.40 -3.40 4.84
C PRO A 87 11.00 -4.80 5.29
N ILE A 88 10.85 -5.70 4.32
CA ILE A 88 10.72 -7.12 4.63
C ILE A 88 12.08 -7.53 5.17
N ALA A 89 12.15 -7.84 6.46
CA ALA A 89 13.36 -8.39 7.04
C ALA A 89 13.66 -9.71 6.30
N THR A 90 14.60 -9.68 5.36
CA THR A 90 15.26 -10.88 4.88
C THR A 90 15.89 -11.48 6.11
N ALA A 91 15.33 -12.58 6.61
CA ALA A 91 15.96 -13.36 7.65
C ALA A 91 17.32 -13.80 7.10
N GLU A 92 18.38 -13.06 7.42
CA GLU A 92 19.73 -13.58 7.27
C GLU A 92 19.75 -14.88 8.05
N ILE A 93 19.96 -15.98 7.32
CA ILE A 93 20.17 -17.29 7.89
C ILE A 93 21.48 -17.19 8.67
N ILE A 94 21.42 -16.81 9.95
CA ILE A 94 22.59 -16.84 10.82
C ILE A 94 22.97 -18.32 10.95
N PRO A 95 24.11 -18.77 10.40
CA PRO A 95 24.50 -20.17 10.54
C PRO A 95 24.73 -20.44 12.03
N MET A 96 23.88 -21.29 12.61
CA MET A 96 24.06 -21.76 13.98
C MET A 96 25.40 -22.49 14.05
N PRO A 97 26.32 -22.12 14.95
CA PRO A 97 27.59 -22.82 15.06
C PRO A 97 27.30 -24.26 15.47
N LEU A 98 27.60 -25.21 14.60
CA LEU A 98 27.60 -26.63 14.91
C LEU A 98 28.71 -26.88 15.93
N THR A 99 28.40 -26.69 17.22
CA THR A 99 29.28 -27.15 18.30
C THR A 99 29.36 -28.67 18.15
N ARG A 100 30.45 -29.13 17.55
CA ARG A 100 30.84 -30.53 17.47
C ARG A 100 30.97 -31.04 18.89
N ALA A 101 29.92 -31.69 19.40
CA ALA A 101 29.98 -32.42 20.65
C ALA A 101 31.04 -33.51 20.49
N ALA A 102 32.23 -33.25 21.02
CA ALA A 102 33.28 -34.24 21.14
C ALA A 102 32.92 -35.20 22.28
N SER A 103 32.74 -36.46 21.91
CA SER A 103 33.15 -37.68 22.62
C SER A 103 32.83 -37.85 24.12
N ARG A 104 32.11 -38.93 24.45
CA ARG A 104 32.64 -40.03 25.27
C ARG A 104 31.81 -41.30 25.12
#